data_AF-A0A814MCX9-F1
#
_entry.id   AF-A0A814MCX9-F1
#
_cell.length_a   1.000
_cell.length_b   1.000
_cell.length_c   1.000
_cell.angle_alpha   90.00
_cell.angle_beta   90.00
_cell.angle_gamma   90.00
#
_symmetry.space_group_name_H-M   'P 1'
#
loop_
_entity.id
_entity.type
_entity.pdbx_description
1 polymer ?
#
loop_
_entity_poly.entity_id
_entity_poly.type
_entity_poly.pdbx_seq_one_letter_code
_entity_poly.pdbx_strand_id
1 'polypeptide(L)'
;MSISRAPTPRVKAIVLSAFNHCRWFKLCREYVQALGWKDCFFRPAHDRCYCRKCYSLPLPDVISAAGEDYVVPRGWAGFGLQVDTTLVDYHNLWEEWIVTYHGTSTIAAESILAHRQFLLPGDTLLNGKPLSIRPGHIPGKAHLYTSPSILYASLNVYSVRYNFTDSSGKKYEAKIVFQCRQKPKTFCVQAETVGRGKDPICPFISNDKIEYYTVNRSSVVPYRLLVSLKEL
;
A
#
# COMPACT_ATOMS: atom_id res chain seq x y z
N MET A 1 -10.49 36.66 17.94
CA MET A 1 -11.59 35.83 17.44
C MET A 1 -11.03 34.46 17.05
N SER A 2 -11.12 33.47 17.93
CA SER A 2 -10.66 32.10 17.69
C SER A 2 -11.77 31.32 16.97
N ILE A 3 -11.55 30.97 15.71
CA ILE A 3 -12.46 30.09 14.98
C ILE A 3 -12.18 28.66 15.46
N SER A 4 -12.99 28.17 16.41
CA SER A 4 -12.98 26.75 16.75
C SER A 4 -13.50 25.97 15.56
N ARG A 5 -12.63 25.18 14.92
CA ARG A 5 -13.08 24.21 13.92
C ARG A 5 -13.81 23.09 14.65
N ALA A 6 -15.07 22.85 14.25
CA ALA A 6 -15.86 21.74 14.75
C ALA A 6 -15.13 20.41 14.48
N PRO A 7 -15.25 19.42 15.40
CA PRO A 7 -14.66 18.11 15.20
C PRO A 7 -15.25 17.45 13.96
N THR A 8 -14.39 16.92 13.10
CA THR A 8 -14.74 16.15 11.92
C THR A 8 -15.61 14.95 12.32
N PRO A 9 -16.69 14.62 11.58
CA PRO A 9 -17.52 13.48 11.91
C PRO A 9 -16.71 12.19 11.90
N ARG A 10 -16.79 11.39 12.98
CA ARG A 10 -16.25 10.03 12.99
C ARG A 10 -16.87 9.26 11.83
N VAL A 11 -16.04 8.79 10.90
CA VAL A 11 -16.45 7.87 9.84
C VAL A 11 -17.19 6.70 10.51
N LYS A 12 -18.48 6.53 10.19
CA LYS A 12 -19.24 5.35 10.65
C LYS A 12 -18.42 4.12 10.28
N ALA A 13 -18.08 3.30 11.28
CA ALA A 13 -17.29 2.11 11.06
C ALA A 13 -17.98 1.25 10.00
N ILE A 14 -17.35 1.10 8.84
CA ILE A 14 -17.80 0.15 7.82
C ILE A 14 -17.69 -1.24 8.44
N VAL A 15 -18.82 -1.84 8.77
CA VAL A 15 -18.87 -3.22 9.28
C VAL A 15 -18.58 -4.15 8.11
N LEU A 16 -17.34 -4.62 8.03
CA LEU A 16 -16.94 -5.62 7.05
C LEU A 16 -17.41 -7.00 7.48
N SER A 17 -17.81 -7.83 6.50
CA SER A 17 -18.15 -9.23 6.77
C SER A 17 -16.93 -9.98 7.34
N ALA A 18 -17.18 -11.00 8.18
CA ALA A 18 -16.12 -11.88 8.67
C ALA A 18 -15.40 -12.60 7.50
N PHE A 19 -14.16 -12.23 7.23
CA PHE A 19 -13.37 -12.75 6.10
C PHE A 19 -12.62 -14.05 6.42
N ASN A 20 -12.68 -14.55 7.67
CA ASN A 20 -11.95 -15.75 8.11
C ASN A 20 -12.32 -17.02 7.31
N HIS A 21 -13.54 -17.06 6.75
CA HIS A 21 -14.00 -18.16 5.90
C HIS A 21 -13.92 -17.84 4.40
N CYS A 22 -13.40 -16.67 4.02
CA CYS A 22 -13.32 -16.25 2.63
C CYS A 22 -12.23 -17.03 1.88
N ARG A 23 -12.63 -17.85 0.90
CA ARG A 23 -11.70 -18.64 0.07
C ARG A 23 -10.62 -17.78 -0.59
N TRP A 24 -11.01 -16.60 -1.11
CA TRP A 24 -10.06 -15.66 -1.70
C TRP A 24 -8.97 -15.22 -0.71
N PHE A 25 -9.38 -14.85 0.49
CA PHE A 25 -8.45 -14.39 1.52
C PHE A 25 -7.52 -15.53 1.98
N LYS A 26 -8.04 -16.76 2.11
CA LYS A 26 -7.24 -17.95 2.40
C LYS A 26 -6.19 -18.23 1.33
N LEU A 27 -6.58 -18.16 0.05
CA LEU A 27 -5.65 -18.32 -1.07
C LEU A 27 -4.54 -17.25 -1.06
N CYS A 28 -4.89 -15.98 -0.82
CA CYS A 28 -3.87 -14.94 -0.65
C CYS A 28 -2.99 -15.17 0.58
N ARG A 29 -3.52 -15.77 1.65
CA ARG A 29 -2.75 -16.11 2.85
C ARG A 29 -1.72 -17.20 2.57
N GLU A 30 -2.06 -18.20 1.75
CA GLU A 30 -1.10 -19.21 1.29
C GLU A 30 0.07 -18.56 0.56
N TYR A 31 -0.19 -17.57 -0.31
CA TYR A 31 0.88 -16.80 -0.96
C TYR A 31 1.76 -16.06 0.07
N VAL A 32 1.16 -15.40 1.06
CA VAL A 32 1.93 -14.71 2.12
C VAL A 32 2.79 -15.69 2.93
N GLN A 33 2.27 -16.88 3.23
CA GLN A 33 3.05 -17.93 3.90
C GLN A 33 4.22 -18.40 3.03
N ALA A 34 4.00 -18.55 1.72
CA ALA A 34 5.03 -18.93 0.76
C ALA A 34 6.13 -17.87 0.58
N LEU A 35 5.91 -16.62 0.99
CA LEU A 35 6.96 -15.59 1.03
C LEU A 35 8.05 -15.91 2.07
N GLY A 36 7.75 -16.73 3.09
CA GLY A 36 8.70 -17.10 4.14
C GLY A 36 9.12 -15.95 5.07
N TRP A 37 8.38 -14.83 5.06
CA TRP A 37 8.65 -13.69 5.93
C TRP A 37 8.36 -14.01 7.39
N LYS A 38 9.07 -13.35 8.32
CA LYS A 38 8.90 -13.58 9.76
C LYS A 38 7.51 -13.15 10.24
N ASP A 39 6.88 -13.99 11.06
CA ASP A 39 5.56 -13.72 11.66
C ASP A 39 5.52 -12.41 12.47
N CYS A 40 6.65 -11.99 13.05
CA CYS A 40 6.75 -10.75 13.82
C CYS A 40 6.51 -9.47 13.00
N PHE A 41 6.53 -9.56 11.67
CA PHE A 41 6.14 -8.45 10.79
C PHE A 41 4.63 -8.28 10.70
N PHE A 42 3.83 -9.28 11.08
CA PHE A 42 2.39 -9.29 10.86
C PHE A 42 1.59 -9.05 12.14
N ARG A 43 0.44 -8.41 11.97
CA ARG A 43 -0.55 -8.18 13.02
C ARG A 43 -1.93 -8.64 12.53
N PRO A 44 -2.27 -9.94 12.66
CA PRO A 44 -3.49 -10.52 12.08
C PRO A 44 -4.80 -9.85 12.52
N ALA A 45 -4.81 -9.20 13.69
CA ALA A 45 -5.95 -8.41 14.16
C ALA A 45 -6.34 -7.24 13.23
N HIS A 46 -5.48 -6.86 12.28
CA HIS A 46 -5.71 -5.79 11.32
C HIS A 46 -5.83 -6.27 9.86
N ASP A 47 -5.92 -7.59 9.68
CA ASP A 47 -6.21 -8.21 8.39
C ASP A 47 -7.58 -7.76 7.87
N ARG A 48 -7.69 -7.65 6.54
CA ARG A 48 -8.91 -7.24 5.84
C ARG A 48 -8.99 -7.93 4.49
N CYS A 49 -10.19 -8.24 4.02
CA CYS A 49 -10.39 -8.73 2.66
C CYS A 49 -11.27 -7.74 1.87
N TYR A 50 -10.81 -7.37 0.68
CA TYR A 50 -11.48 -6.44 -0.21
C TYR A 50 -12.03 -7.12 -1.47
N CYS A 51 -12.17 -8.46 -1.45
CA CYS A 51 -12.84 -9.16 -2.53
C CYS A 51 -14.32 -8.77 -2.60
N ARG A 52 -14.97 -9.04 -3.73
CA ARG A 52 -16.38 -8.67 -3.96
C ARG A 52 -17.36 -9.19 -2.90
N LYS A 53 -17.03 -10.29 -2.21
CA LYS A 53 -17.84 -10.84 -1.11
C LYS A 53 -17.61 -10.11 0.22
N CYS A 54 -16.35 -9.79 0.53
CA CYS A 54 -15.98 -9.20 1.82
C CYS A 54 -16.13 -7.68 1.86
N TYR A 55 -15.98 -7.04 0.70
CA TYR A 55 -16.17 -5.62 0.48
C TYR A 55 -17.11 -5.43 -0.72
N SER A 56 -18.41 -5.52 -0.45
CA SER A 56 -19.46 -5.57 -1.47
C SER A 56 -19.67 -4.24 -2.19
N LEU A 57 -20.30 -4.29 -3.37
CA LEU A 57 -20.48 -3.13 -4.25
C LEU A 57 -21.15 -1.90 -3.62
N PRO A 58 -22.12 -2.01 -2.69
CA PRO A 58 -22.72 -0.83 -2.05
C PRO A 58 -21.75 -0.02 -1.19
N LEU A 59 -20.63 -0.61 -0.77
CA LEU A 59 -19.58 0.13 -0.05
C LEU A 59 -18.88 1.12 -1.00
N PRO A 60 -18.26 2.19 -0.50
CA PRO A 60 -17.64 3.20 -1.36
C PRO A 60 -16.33 2.71 -1.99
N ASP A 61 -16.01 3.24 -3.17
CA ASP A 61 -14.73 3.02 -3.87
C ASP A 61 -13.60 3.94 -3.39
N VAL A 62 -13.96 5.03 -2.71
CA VAL A 62 -13.04 6.04 -2.19
C VAL A 62 -13.40 6.30 -0.73
N ILE A 63 -12.38 6.41 0.12
CA ILE A 63 -12.54 6.74 1.54
C ILE A 63 -11.64 7.93 1.86
N SER A 64 -12.13 8.86 2.68
CA SER A 64 -11.32 9.95 3.22
C SER A 64 -10.64 9.53 4.53
N ALA A 65 -9.35 9.80 4.65
CA ALA A 65 -8.57 9.63 5.88
C ALA A 65 -7.62 10.81 6.07
N ALA A 66 -7.62 11.40 7.27
CA ALA A 66 -6.84 12.60 7.59
C ALA A 66 -7.08 13.77 6.62
N GLY A 67 -8.30 13.90 6.10
CA GLY A 67 -8.69 14.97 5.18
C GLY A 67 -8.34 14.75 3.71
N GLU A 68 -7.74 13.60 3.35
CA GLU A 68 -7.42 13.25 1.96
C GLU A 68 -8.12 11.96 1.54
N ASP A 69 -8.50 11.91 0.27
CA ASP A 69 -9.17 10.77 -0.35
C ASP A 69 -8.17 9.73 -0.87
N TYR A 70 -8.50 8.45 -0.68
CA TYR A 70 -7.76 7.34 -1.26
C TYR A 70 -8.68 6.27 -1.81
N VAL A 71 -8.21 5.60 -2.87
CA VAL A 71 -8.97 4.54 -3.57
C VAL A 71 -8.93 3.26 -2.75
N VAL A 72 -10.07 2.65 -2.48
CA VAL A 72 -10.19 1.38 -1.78
C VAL A 72 -9.59 0.25 -2.64
N PRO A 73 -8.77 -0.66 -2.06
CA PRO A 73 -8.09 -1.71 -2.82
C PRO A 73 -9.02 -2.89 -3.11
N ARG A 74 -10.11 -2.67 -3.84
CA ARG A 74 -11.05 -3.74 -4.23
C ARG A 74 -10.35 -4.84 -5.02
N GLY A 75 -10.69 -6.08 -4.69
CA GLY A 75 -10.06 -7.28 -5.23
C GLY A 75 -8.82 -7.75 -4.46
N TRP A 76 -8.29 -6.96 -3.53
CA TRP A 76 -7.09 -7.31 -2.77
C TRP A 76 -7.41 -8.02 -1.45
N ALA A 77 -6.49 -8.83 -0.96
CA ALA A 77 -6.43 -9.27 0.42
C ALA A 77 -5.37 -8.45 1.17
N GLY A 78 -5.68 -8.02 2.37
CA GLY A 78 -4.83 -7.17 3.19
C GLY A 78 -4.39 -7.87 4.47
N PHE A 79 -3.07 -7.93 4.67
CA PHE A 79 -2.45 -8.52 5.85
C PHE A 79 -1.87 -7.40 6.71
N GLY A 80 -2.37 -7.26 7.93
CA GLY A 80 -1.94 -6.23 8.86
C GLY A 80 -0.45 -6.37 9.16
N LEU A 81 0.27 -5.25 9.21
CA LEU A 81 1.68 -5.21 9.55
C LEU A 81 1.88 -4.65 10.95
N GLN A 82 2.95 -5.08 11.62
CA GLN A 82 3.37 -4.49 12.87
C GLN A 82 3.89 -3.07 12.62
N VAL A 83 3.34 -2.12 13.35
CA VAL A 83 3.78 -0.72 13.36
C VAL A 83 4.35 -0.40 14.74
N ASP A 84 5.37 0.46 14.78
CA ASP A 84 5.97 0.93 16.02
C ASP A 84 4.94 1.75 16.83
N THR A 85 4.62 1.30 18.03
CA THR A 85 3.58 1.93 18.87
C THR A 85 4.00 3.31 19.36
N THR A 86 5.29 3.52 19.65
CA THR A 86 5.81 4.83 20.06
C THR A 86 5.66 5.84 18.92
N LEU A 87 5.95 5.42 17.69
CA LEU A 87 5.72 6.25 16.50
C LEU A 87 4.23 6.58 16.32
N VAL A 88 3.36 5.60 16.53
CA VAL A 88 1.90 5.78 16.45
C VAL A 88 1.42 6.83 17.43
N ASP A 89 1.81 6.70 18.69
CA ASP A 89 1.35 7.58 19.77
C ASP A 89 1.91 9.00 19.62
N TYR A 90 3.21 9.13 19.31
CA TYR A 90 3.87 10.43 19.16
C TYR A 90 3.32 11.25 17.97
N HIS A 91 2.96 10.59 16.88
CA HIS A 91 2.48 11.26 15.67
C HIS A 91 0.97 11.21 15.48
N ASN A 92 0.22 10.59 16.41
CA ASN A 92 -1.21 10.32 16.25
C ASN A 92 -1.52 9.73 14.85
N LEU A 93 -0.70 8.74 14.47
CA LEU A 93 -0.49 8.33 13.08
C LEU A 93 -1.79 7.93 12.37
N TRP A 94 -2.74 7.32 13.08
CA TRP A 94 -3.98 6.85 12.47
C TRP A 94 -4.98 7.97 12.12
N GLU A 95 -4.92 9.08 12.84
CA GLU A 95 -5.83 10.21 12.68
C GLU A 95 -5.23 11.32 11.82
N GLU A 96 -3.91 11.52 11.90
CA GLU A 96 -3.24 12.66 11.25
C GLU A 96 -2.56 12.32 9.93
N TRP A 97 -2.20 11.06 9.68
CA TRP A 97 -1.48 10.69 8.47
C TRP A 97 -2.41 10.14 7.40
N ILE A 98 -2.24 10.63 6.18
CA ILE A 98 -3.05 10.25 5.02
C ILE A 98 -2.75 8.81 4.61
N VAL A 99 -3.65 8.19 3.87
CA VAL A 99 -3.46 6.82 3.37
C VAL A 99 -2.96 6.85 1.94
N THR A 100 -1.87 6.14 1.67
CA THR A 100 -1.28 6.01 0.33
C THR A 100 -0.83 4.57 0.06
N TYR A 101 -0.36 4.31 -1.16
CA TYR A 101 0.05 3.01 -1.64
C TYR A 101 1.46 3.07 -2.23
N HIS A 102 2.25 2.01 -2.01
CA HIS A 102 3.59 1.86 -2.56
C HIS A 102 3.75 0.47 -3.20
N GLY A 103 3.84 0.43 -4.53
CA GLY A 103 4.16 -0.79 -5.27
C GLY A 103 5.64 -1.11 -5.16
N THR A 104 5.98 -2.38 -4.92
CA THR A 104 7.38 -2.80 -4.78
C THR A 104 7.58 -4.28 -5.14
N SER A 105 8.82 -4.77 -4.99
CA SER A 105 9.17 -6.19 -5.12
C SER A 105 9.09 -6.88 -3.76
N THR A 106 8.95 -8.21 -3.74
CA THR A 106 8.91 -9.00 -2.48
C THR A 106 10.16 -8.79 -1.63
N ILE A 107 11.36 -8.86 -2.24
CA ILE A 107 12.62 -8.66 -1.51
C ILE A 107 12.79 -7.24 -0.97
N ALA A 108 12.35 -6.22 -1.71
CA ALA A 108 12.39 -4.84 -1.24
C ALA A 108 11.38 -4.62 -0.12
N ALA A 109 10.18 -5.18 -0.24
CA ALA A 109 9.17 -5.15 0.82
C ALA A 109 9.69 -5.78 2.12
N GLU A 110 10.27 -6.97 2.05
CA GLU A 110 10.85 -7.63 3.22
C GLU A 110 11.96 -6.78 3.86
N SER A 111 12.84 -6.19 3.03
CA SER A 111 13.91 -5.33 3.50
C SER A 111 13.38 -4.06 4.18
N ILE A 112 12.30 -3.47 3.67
CA ILE A 112 11.62 -2.31 4.30
C ILE A 112 11.09 -2.68 5.69
N LEU A 113 10.49 -3.86 5.84
CA LEU A 113 9.95 -4.33 7.12
C LEU A 113 11.06 -4.66 8.12
N ALA A 114 12.12 -5.33 7.66
CA ALA A 114 13.26 -5.69 8.49
C ALA A 114 14.01 -4.45 9.02
N HIS A 115 14.21 -3.44 8.18
CA HIS A 115 14.88 -2.19 8.55
C HIS A 115 13.94 -1.14 9.15
N ARG A 116 12.62 -1.38 9.13
CA ARG A 116 11.58 -0.41 9.52
C ARG A 116 11.71 0.94 8.81
N GLN A 117 12.21 0.93 7.58
CA GLN A 117 12.53 2.13 6.84
C GLN A 117 12.37 1.89 5.35
N PHE A 118 11.77 2.86 4.65
CA PHE A 118 11.80 2.86 3.20
C PHE A 118 13.22 3.05 2.69
N LEU A 119 13.61 2.16 1.79
CA LEU A 119 14.93 2.16 1.17
C LEU A 119 14.94 3.11 -0.03
N LEU A 120 16.01 3.88 -0.16
CA LEU A 120 16.26 4.73 -1.31
C LEU A 120 17.21 4.04 -2.30
N PRO A 121 17.21 4.43 -3.58
CA PRO A 121 18.16 3.89 -4.54
C PRO A 121 19.61 3.99 -4.04
N GLY A 122 20.34 2.87 -4.11
CA GLY A 122 21.68 2.73 -3.55
C GLY A 122 21.74 2.04 -2.17
N ASP A 123 20.65 2.01 -1.40
CA ASP A 123 20.59 1.27 -0.13
C ASP A 123 20.71 -0.26 -0.41
N THR A 124 21.31 -1.02 0.52
CA THR A 124 21.50 -2.47 0.40
C THR A 124 20.28 -3.25 0.91
N LEU A 125 19.81 -4.21 0.11
CA LEU A 125 18.72 -5.12 0.47
C LEU A 125 19.21 -6.29 1.34
N LEU A 126 18.29 -7.04 1.95
CA LEU A 126 18.62 -8.21 2.79
C LEU A 126 19.42 -9.30 2.05
N ASN A 127 19.32 -9.36 0.71
CA ASN A 127 20.09 -10.28 -0.11
C ASN A 127 21.49 -9.76 -0.48
N GLY A 128 21.93 -8.65 0.12
CA GLY A 128 23.23 -8.02 -0.13
C GLY A 128 23.32 -7.21 -1.43
N LYS A 129 22.27 -7.16 -2.25
CA LYS A 129 22.27 -6.41 -3.51
C LYS A 129 21.84 -4.95 -3.29
N PRO A 130 22.42 -3.97 -4.01
CA PRO A 130 21.94 -2.61 -3.97
C PRO A 130 20.54 -2.49 -4.59
N LEU A 131 19.70 -1.62 -4.04
CA LEU A 131 18.43 -1.27 -4.63
C LEU A 131 18.67 -0.47 -5.92
N SER A 132 18.34 -1.08 -7.06
CA SER A 132 18.52 -0.49 -8.38
C SER A 132 17.70 0.80 -8.55
N ILE A 133 18.30 1.78 -9.23
CA ILE A 133 17.56 2.90 -9.82
C ILE A 133 16.70 2.32 -10.95
N ARG A 134 15.38 2.45 -10.86
CA ARG A 134 14.48 1.97 -11.92
C ARG A 134 14.51 2.94 -13.12
N PRO A 135 14.27 2.45 -14.35
CA PRO A 135 14.03 3.31 -15.51
C PRO A 135 12.92 4.34 -15.20
N GLY A 136 13.15 5.62 -15.51
CA GLY A 136 12.23 6.72 -15.18
C GLY A 136 12.58 7.52 -13.92
N HIS A 137 13.53 7.06 -13.11
CA HIS A 137 14.11 7.89 -12.05
C HIS A 137 14.94 9.03 -12.66
N ILE A 138 14.67 10.26 -12.24
CA ILE A 138 15.48 11.42 -12.61
C ILE A 138 16.86 11.26 -11.95
N PRO A 139 17.98 11.29 -12.71
CA PRO A 139 19.33 11.22 -12.15
C PRO A 139 19.52 12.23 -11.01
N GLY A 140 20.06 11.79 -9.87
CA GLY A 140 20.28 12.63 -8.69
C GLY A 140 19.08 12.81 -7.75
N LYS A 141 17.90 12.25 -8.05
CA LYS A 141 16.73 12.29 -7.17
C LYS A 141 16.46 10.93 -6.51
N ALA A 142 16.91 10.79 -5.28
CA ALA A 142 16.61 9.64 -4.42
C ALA A 142 15.26 9.88 -3.70
N HIS A 143 14.16 9.68 -4.42
CA HIS A 143 12.81 9.86 -3.91
C HIS A 143 12.13 8.53 -3.56
N LEU A 144 11.30 8.57 -2.52
CA LEU A 144 10.26 7.58 -2.27
C LEU A 144 8.96 8.04 -2.95
N TYR A 145 8.34 7.12 -3.69
CA TYR A 145 7.08 7.37 -4.40
C TYR A 145 5.91 6.61 -3.78
N THR A 146 4.77 7.26 -3.68
CA THR A 146 3.51 6.70 -3.21
C THR A 146 2.36 7.24 -4.06
N SER A 147 1.15 6.70 -3.88
CA SER A 147 -0.05 7.16 -4.60
C SER A 147 -1.30 7.00 -3.74
N PRO A 148 -2.30 7.89 -3.82
CA PRO A 148 -3.62 7.63 -3.24
C PRO A 148 -4.40 6.56 -4.02
N SER A 149 -3.89 6.12 -5.18
CA SER A 149 -4.52 5.11 -6.03
C SER A 149 -3.76 3.79 -6.03
N ILE A 150 -4.41 2.74 -5.54
CA ILE A 150 -3.93 1.36 -5.65
C ILE A 150 -3.81 0.92 -7.12
N LEU A 151 -4.63 1.45 -8.03
CA LEU A 151 -4.58 1.14 -9.45
C LEU A 151 -3.28 1.66 -10.08
N TYR A 152 -2.85 2.85 -9.68
CA TYR A 152 -1.57 3.41 -10.09
C TYR A 152 -0.40 2.66 -9.43
N ALA A 153 -0.41 2.51 -8.10
CA ALA A 153 0.68 1.85 -7.37
C ALA A 153 0.87 0.37 -7.75
N SER A 154 -0.14 -0.30 -8.32
CA SER A 154 -0.05 -1.69 -8.77
C SER A 154 0.29 -1.88 -10.25
N LEU A 155 0.54 -0.79 -11.00
CA LEU A 155 1.08 -0.89 -12.37
C LEU A 155 2.38 -1.70 -12.37
N ASN A 156 2.64 -2.43 -13.45
CA ASN A 156 3.77 -3.38 -13.52
C ASN A 156 5.14 -2.72 -13.32
N VAL A 157 5.26 -1.43 -13.65
CA VAL A 157 6.50 -0.66 -13.44
C VAL A 157 6.80 -0.42 -11.96
N TYR A 158 5.77 -0.45 -11.11
CA TYR A 158 5.87 -0.24 -9.66
C TYR A 158 5.77 -1.57 -8.89
N SER A 159 4.79 -2.42 -9.21
CA SER A 159 4.56 -3.72 -8.58
C SER A 159 4.99 -4.87 -9.50
N VAL A 160 6.03 -5.59 -9.08
CA VAL A 160 6.53 -6.78 -9.80
C VAL A 160 5.52 -7.92 -9.71
N ARG A 161 5.46 -8.73 -10.77
CA ARG A 161 4.61 -9.92 -10.89
C ARG A 161 5.40 -11.16 -10.50
N TYR A 162 4.79 -12.05 -9.73
CA TYR A 162 5.41 -13.29 -9.26
C TYR A 162 4.54 -14.49 -9.61
N ASN A 163 5.15 -15.58 -10.08
CA ASN A 163 4.42 -16.82 -10.23
C ASN A 163 4.23 -17.46 -8.85
N PHE A 164 3.00 -17.91 -8.60
CA PHE A 164 2.62 -18.64 -7.40
C PHE A 164 1.83 -19.88 -7.79
N THR A 165 2.11 -21.01 -7.15
CA THR A 165 1.30 -22.22 -7.28
C THR A 165 0.70 -22.50 -5.92
N ASP A 166 -0.63 -22.57 -5.85
CA ASP A 166 -1.34 -22.81 -4.59
C ASP A 166 -1.24 -24.28 -4.15
N SER A 167 -1.77 -24.61 -2.97
CA SER A 167 -1.73 -25.99 -2.46
C SER A 167 -2.53 -26.99 -3.30
N SER A 168 -3.39 -26.52 -4.21
CA SER A 168 -4.16 -27.35 -5.15
C SER A 168 -3.41 -27.62 -6.46
N GLY A 169 -2.24 -27.02 -6.67
CA GLY A 169 -1.46 -27.11 -7.90
C GLY A 169 -1.84 -26.07 -8.96
N LYS A 170 -2.69 -25.11 -8.63
CA LYS A 170 -3.17 -24.09 -9.55
C LYS A 170 -2.25 -22.88 -9.58
N LYS A 171 -2.02 -22.34 -10.77
CA LYS A 171 -1.03 -21.28 -11.02
C LYS A 171 -1.64 -19.89 -11.05
N TYR A 172 -0.92 -18.94 -10.49
CA TYR A 172 -1.33 -17.55 -10.33
C TYR A 172 -0.17 -16.59 -10.59
N GLU A 173 -0.50 -15.41 -11.12
CA GLU A 173 0.31 -14.21 -11.07
C GLU A 173 -0.05 -13.43 -9.79
N ALA A 174 0.91 -13.27 -8.90
CA ALA A 174 0.79 -12.51 -7.66
C ALA A 174 1.42 -11.13 -7.80
N LYS A 175 0.79 -10.15 -7.13
CA LYS A 175 1.30 -8.79 -6.94
C LYS A 175 1.18 -8.38 -5.49
N ILE A 176 2.12 -7.55 -5.05
CA ILE A 176 2.11 -6.97 -3.72
C ILE A 176 2.19 -5.44 -3.75
N VAL A 177 1.48 -4.79 -2.84
CA VAL A 177 1.53 -3.35 -2.64
C VAL A 177 1.47 -3.07 -1.14
N PHE A 178 2.27 -2.15 -0.63
CA PHE A 178 2.04 -1.64 0.72
C PHE A 178 0.92 -0.62 0.72
N GLN A 179 0.01 -0.75 1.68
CA GLN A 179 -0.80 0.38 2.13
C GLN A 179 -0.06 1.07 3.27
N CYS A 180 0.10 2.37 3.13
CA CYS A 180 0.95 3.20 3.95
C CYS A 180 0.16 4.31 4.63
N ARG A 181 0.71 4.79 5.74
CA ARG A 181 0.40 6.09 6.31
C ARG A 181 1.51 7.04 5.93
N GLN A 182 1.15 8.21 5.42
CA GLN A 182 2.11 9.21 4.97
C GLN A 182 1.84 10.54 5.66
N LYS A 183 2.90 11.13 6.21
CA LYS A 183 2.80 12.38 6.96
C LYS A 183 2.39 13.51 6.02
N PRO A 184 1.36 14.31 6.36
CA PRO A 184 1.01 15.48 5.56
C PRO A 184 2.17 16.47 5.49
N LYS A 185 2.24 17.25 4.40
CA LYS A 185 3.23 18.32 4.19
C LYS A 185 4.69 17.86 4.10
N THR A 186 4.96 16.57 4.06
CA THR A 186 6.33 16.03 3.87
C THR A 186 6.56 15.47 2.47
N PHE A 187 5.64 15.67 1.54
CA PHE A 187 5.72 15.18 0.18
C PHE A 187 5.21 16.23 -0.81
N CYS A 188 5.60 16.07 -2.06
CA CYS A 188 5.08 16.83 -3.18
C CYS A 188 4.10 15.95 -3.97
N VAL A 189 3.13 16.60 -4.62
CA VAL A 189 2.18 15.96 -5.54
C VAL A 189 2.59 16.29 -6.96
N GLN A 190 2.54 15.30 -7.85
CA GLN A 190 2.81 15.48 -9.27
C GLN A 190 1.91 14.62 -10.16
N ALA A 191 2.02 14.88 -11.46
CA ALA A 191 1.39 14.10 -12.50
C ALA A 191 2.00 12.70 -12.61
N GLU A 192 1.27 11.80 -13.27
CA GLU A 192 1.75 10.46 -13.63
C GLU A 192 3.05 10.51 -14.44
N THR A 193 3.92 9.53 -14.22
CA THR A 193 5.22 9.43 -14.91
C THR A 193 5.34 8.19 -15.79
N VAL A 194 4.23 7.49 -16.05
CA VAL A 194 4.17 6.25 -16.84
C VAL A 194 3.80 6.49 -18.31
N GLY A 195 3.57 7.74 -18.70
CA GLY A 195 3.35 8.15 -20.08
C GLY A 195 1.95 7.83 -20.61
N ARG A 196 0.95 7.76 -19.72
CA ARG A 196 -0.47 7.54 -20.09
C ARG A 196 -1.14 8.80 -20.64
N GLY A 197 -0.59 9.99 -20.36
CA GLY A 197 -1.14 11.25 -20.84
C GLY A 197 -2.56 11.47 -20.35
N LYS A 198 -3.51 11.63 -21.29
CA LYS A 198 -4.91 11.94 -20.98
C LYS A 198 -5.74 10.71 -20.59
N ASP A 199 -5.25 9.50 -20.82
CA ASP A 199 -6.01 8.29 -20.50
C ASP A 199 -6.02 8.06 -18.98
N PRO A 200 -7.19 8.10 -18.32
CA PRO A 200 -7.26 8.03 -16.87
C PRO A 200 -6.77 6.66 -16.37
N ILE A 201 -5.75 6.67 -15.51
CA ILE A 201 -5.25 5.44 -14.87
C ILE A 201 -6.19 5.00 -13.75
N CYS A 202 -6.79 5.98 -13.07
CA CYS A 202 -7.74 5.78 -12.01
C CYS A 202 -9.02 6.56 -12.32
N PRO A 203 -10.21 5.95 -12.18
CA PRO A 203 -11.47 6.67 -12.41
C PRO A 203 -11.80 7.70 -11.32
N PHE A 204 -11.06 7.69 -10.21
CA PHE A 204 -11.34 8.54 -9.03
C PHE A 204 -10.28 9.62 -8.78
N ILE A 205 -9.05 9.42 -9.26
CA ILE A 205 -7.92 10.32 -9.02
C ILE A 205 -7.37 10.77 -10.37
N SER A 206 -7.31 12.08 -10.59
CA SER A 206 -6.75 12.66 -11.81
C SER A 206 -5.27 12.29 -11.97
N ASN A 207 -4.86 12.00 -13.22
CA ASN A 207 -3.47 11.75 -13.57
C ASN A 207 -2.55 12.91 -13.15
N ASP A 208 -3.03 14.15 -13.06
CA ASP A 208 -2.23 15.33 -12.66
C ASP A 208 -1.82 15.34 -11.18
N LYS A 209 -2.46 14.49 -10.36
CA LYS A 209 -2.27 14.46 -8.89
C LYS A 209 -2.13 13.04 -8.35
N ILE A 210 -1.82 12.06 -9.20
CA ILE A 210 -1.86 10.65 -8.85
C ILE A 210 -0.57 10.14 -8.20
N GLU A 211 0.54 10.87 -8.32
CA GLU A 211 1.83 10.43 -7.81
C GLU A 211 2.36 11.41 -6.76
N TYR A 212 2.75 10.87 -5.60
CA TYR A 212 3.35 11.61 -4.51
C TYR A 212 4.81 11.20 -4.38
N TYR A 213 5.69 12.15 -4.10
CA TYR A 213 7.10 11.86 -3.86
C TYR A 213 7.67 12.62 -2.68
N THR A 214 8.66 12.02 -2.02
CA THR A 214 9.34 12.61 -0.86
C THR A 214 10.80 12.20 -0.77
N VAL A 215 11.62 13.09 -0.21
CA VAL A 215 13.00 12.81 0.25
C VAL A 215 13.05 12.53 1.76
N ASN A 216 11.95 12.77 2.48
CA ASN A 216 11.91 12.67 3.92
C ASN A 216 11.79 11.19 4.33
N ARG A 217 12.93 10.61 4.71
CA ARG A 217 12.98 9.31 5.39
C ARG A 217 12.09 9.36 6.65
N SER A 218 11.41 8.26 6.94
CA SER A 218 10.47 8.12 8.07
C SER A 218 9.14 8.91 7.97
N SER A 219 8.84 9.52 6.83
CA SER A 219 7.54 10.18 6.60
C SER A 219 6.47 9.27 5.97
N VAL A 220 6.80 7.99 5.75
CA VAL A 220 5.90 6.96 5.22
C VAL A 220 6.09 5.69 6.03
N VAL A 221 4.99 5.10 6.48
CA VAL A 221 4.96 3.91 7.32
C VAL A 221 4.03 2.86 6.69
N PRO A 222 4.54 1.69 6.27
CA PRO A 222 3.68 0.63 5.77
C PRO A 222 2.92 0.01 6.96
N TYR A 223 1.61 -0.19 6.82
CA TYR A 223 0.80 -0.78 7.88
C TYR A 223 -0.05 -1.98 7.42
N ARG A 224 -0.09 -2.25 6.12
CA ARG A 224 -0.73 -3.44 5.55
C ARG A 224 -0.04 -3.86 4.26
N LEU A 225 0.22 -5.15 4.12
CA LEU A 225 0.61 -5.77 2.85
C LEU A 225 -0.67 -6.14 2.09
N LEU A 226 -0.87 -5.56 0.92
CA LEU A 226 -1.94 -5.92 0.01
C LEU A 226 -1.42 -6.95 -0.99
N VAL A 227 -2.18 -8.03 -1.16
CA VAL A 227 -1.92 -9.12 -2.12
C VAL A 227 -3.08 -9.22 -3.09
N SER A 228 -2.76 -9.31 -4.37
CA SER A 228 -3.69 -9.68 -5.42
C SER A 228 -3.14 -10.88 -6.17
N LEU A 229 -4.01 -11.83 -6.48
CA LEU A 229 -3.69 -12.97 -7.35
C LEU A 229 -4.47 -12.84 -8.65
N LYS A 230 -3.94 -13.38 -9.73
CA LYS A 230 -4.65 -13.52 -11.00
C LYS A 230 -4.31 -14.91 -11.52
N GLU A 231 -5.32 -15.74 -11.69
CA GLU A 231 -5.14 -17.08 -12.27
C GLU A 231 -4.49 -17.00 -13.67
N LEU A 232 -3.56 -17.91 -13.93
CA LEU A 232 -2.82 -18.03 -15.19
C LEU A 232 -3.48 -19.01 -16.16
#